data_AF-A0A7C3MWG9-F1
#
_entry.id   AF-A0A7C3MWG9-F1
#
_cell.length_a   1.000
_cell.length_b   1.000
_cell.length_c   1.000
_cell.angle_alpha   90.00
_cell.angle_beta   90.00
_cell.angle_gamma   90.00
#
_symmetry.space_group_name_H-M   'P 1'
#
loop_
_entity.id
_entity.type
_entity.pdbx_description
1 polymer ?
#
loop_
_entity_poly.entity_id
_entity_poly.type
_entity_poly.pdbx_seq_one_letter_code
_entity_poly.pdbx_strand_id
1 'polypeptide(L)' 'MPLLDILNHTRPELRARAEPVEKVTEEIRRLIRDMRETMKAAP' A
#
# COMPACT_ATOMS: atom_id res chain seq x y z
N MET A 1 2.70 -12.20 7.26
CA MET A 1 2.17 -11.18 6.35
C MET A 1 1.49 -10.14 7.21
N PRO A 2 2.13 -8.98 7.45
CA PRO A 2 1.51 -7.92 8.22
C PRO A 2 0.34 -7.33 7.41
N LEU A 3 -0.80 -7.09 8.07
CA LEU A 3 -1.82 -6.20 7.52
C LEU A 3 -1.27 -4.78 7.60
N LEU A 4 -1.47 -4.01 6.53
CA LEU A 4 -1.08 -2.61 6.48
C LEU A 4 -2.21 -1.75 7.07
N ASP A 5 -1.85 -0.66 7.75
CA ASP A 5 -2.84 0.30 8.24
C ASP A 5 -3.41 1.11 7.06
N ILE A 6 -4.74 1.08 6.90
CA ILE A 6 -5.44 1.89 5.89
C ILE A 6 -5.59 3.31 6.42
N LEU A 7 -4.95 4.26 5.74
CA LEU A 7 -5.08 5.68 6.05
C LEU A 7 -6.53 6.16 5.83
N ASN A 8 -7.04 6.98 6.74
CA ASN A 8 -8.35 7.60 6.62
C ASN A 8 -8.27 8.98 5.92
N HIS A 9 -9.42 9.50 5.46
CA HIS A 9 -9.53 10.72 4.64
C HIS A 9 -8.96 12.01 5.26
N THR A 10 -8.66 12.05 6.55
CA THR A 10 -8.05 13.22 7.22
C THR A 10 -6.54 13.29 7.02
N ARG A 11 -5.93 12.20 6.55
CA ARG A 11 -4.48 12.04 6.40
C ARG A 11 -3.99 12.84 5.18
N PRO A 12 -3.09 13.83 5.36
CA PRO A 12 -2.59 14.66 4.25
C PRO A 12 -1.86 13.84 3.18
N GLU A 13 -1.30 12.69 3.54
CA GLU A 13 -0.62 11.76 2.64
C GLU A 13 -1.53 11.25 1.52
N LEU A 14 -2.85 11.16 1.75
CA LEU A 14 -3.82 10.77 0.71
C LEU A 14 -4.00 11.83 -0.39
N ARG A 15 -3.50 13.05 -0.17
CA ARG A 15 -3.52 14.13 -1.17
C ARG A 15 -2.20 14.25 -1.92
N ALA A 16 -1.17 13.51 -1.50
CA ALA A 16 0.13 13.52 -2.17
C ALA A 16 0.06 12.71 -3.48
N ARG A 17 0.74 13.19 -4.52
CA ARG A 17 0.87 12.45 -5.77
C ARG A 17 1.94 11.38 -5.61
N ALA A 18 1.59 10.13 -5.83
CA ALA A 18 2.55 9.03 -5.84
C ALA A 18 3.55 9.16 -7.00
N GLU A 19 4.79 8.75 -6.74
CA GLU A 19 5.84 8.70 -7.75
C GLU A 19 5.79 7.39 -8.56
N PRO A 20 6.21 7.41 -9.83
CA PRO A 20 6.30 6.20 -10.63
C PRO A 20 7.37 5.26 -10.06
N VAL A 21 7.05 3.96 -10.00
CA VAL A 21 8.02 2.94 -9.60
C VAL A 21 8.95 2.63 -10.77
N GLU A 22 10.24 2.90 -10.62
CA GLU A 22 11.24 2.69 -11.69
C GLU A 22 11.53 1.20 -11.97
N LYS A 23 11.52 0.35 -10.93
CA LYS A 23 11.82 -1.08 -11.05
C LYS A 23 11.00 -1.92 -10.09
N VAL A 24 10.43 -3.01 -10.61
CA VAL A 24 9.71 -4.00 -9.79
C VAL A 24 10.71 -4.97 -9.17
N THR A 25 11.19 -4.62 -7.97
CA THR A 25 12.07 -5.45 -7.15
C THR A 25 11.26 -6.45 -6.31
N GLU A 26 11.94 -7.39 -5.63
CA GLU A 26 11.29 -8.31 -4.71
C GLU A 26 10.58 -7.62 -3.53
N GLU A 27 11.07 -6.46 -3.14
CA GLU A 27 10.41 -5.63 -2.13
C GLU A 27 9.07 -5.08 -2.62
N ILE A 28 9.01 -4.57 -3.86
CA ILE A 28 7.75 -4.14 -4.47
C ILE A 28 6.78 -5.32 -4.61
N ARG A 29 7.27 -6.50 -5.01
CA ARG A 29 6.43 -7.71 -5.06
C ARG A 29 5.90 -8.10 -3.68
N ARG A 30 6.68 -7.93 -2.61
CA ARG A 30 6.23 -8.15 -1.23
C ARG A 30 5.16 -7.14 -0.83
N LEU A 31 5.38 -5.85 -1.09
CA LEU A 31 4.40 -4.80 -0.83
C LEU A 31 3.05 -5.07 -1.52
N ILE A 32 3.08 -5.49 -2.79
CA ILE A 32 1.86 -5.86 -3.53
C ILE A 32 1.11 -7.01 -2.84
N ARG A 33 1.83 -8.02 -2.34
CA ARG A 33 1.21 -9.13 -1.60
C ARG A 33 0.57 -8.65 -0.30
N ASP A 34 1.26 -7.80 0.45
CA ASP A 34 0.76 -7.27 1.73
C ASP A 34 -0.45 -6.34 1.51
N MET A 35 -0.43 -5.49 0.48
CA MET A 35 -1.57 -4.67 0.07
C MET A 35 -2.78 -5.52 -0.34
N ARG A 36 -2.57 -6.61 -1.07
CA ARG A 36 -3.65 -7.50 -1.50
C ARG A 36 -4.31 -8.20 -0.31
N GLU A 37 -3.53 -8.70 0.65
CA GLU A 37 -4.13 -9.32 1.85
C GLU A 37 -4.83 -8.27 2.73
N THR A 38 -4.28 -7.06 2.82
CA THR A 38 -4.94 -5.93 3.50
C THR A 38 -6.29 -5.60 2.87
N MET A 39 -6.36 -5.54 1.53
CA MET A 39 -7.61 -5.31 0.80
C MET A 39 -8.67 -6.37 1.10
N LYS A 40 -8.29 -7.65 1.21
CA LYS A 40 -9.22 -8.75 1.52
C LYS A 40 -9.71 -8.73 2.97
N ALA A 41 -8.87 -8.24 3.89
CA ALA A 41 -9.19 -8.19 5.31
C ALA A 41 -9.91 -6.91 5.72
N ALA A 42 -10.01 -5.92 4.83
CA ALA A 42 -10.73 -4.69 5.09
C ALA A 42 -12.23 -4.97 5.30
N PRO A 43 -12.87 -4.33 6.29
CA PRO A 43 -14.29 -4.50 6.58
C PRO A 43 -15.21 -3.89 5.50
#